data_AF-A0A522HCQ2-F1
#
_entry.id   AF-A0A522HCQ2-F1
#
_cell.length_a   1.000
_cell.length_b   1.000
_cell.length_c   1.000
_cell.angle_alpha   90.00
_cell.angle_beta   90.00
_cell.angle_gamma   90.00
#
_symmetry.space_group_name_H-M   'P 1'
#
loop_
_entity.id
_entity.type
_entity.pdbx_description
1 polymer ?
#
loop_
_entity_poly.entity_id
_entity_poly.type
_entity_poly.pdbx_seq_one_letter_code
_entity_poly.pdbx_strand_id
1 'polypeptide(L)'
;MQAVRAHIQSLLIEDAARLPEVARVMRVSVRTLQRKLAKADVSFSDLLDASRRELAQQYLADCSLSLSEVAFLLGFGQQSNFNHAFRAWFGTTPTAWRAAHQAQP
;
A
#
# COMPACT_ATOMS: atom_id res chain seq x y z
N MET A 1 11.28 11.95 1.62
CA MET A 1 10.56 10.66 1.49
C MET A 1 9.04 10.82 1.49
N GLN A 2 8.48 11.71 2.30
CA GLN A 2 7.02 11.95 2.37
C GLN A 2 6.34 12.26 1.02
N ALA A 3 6.98 13.06 0.16
CA ALA A 3 6.45 13.36 -1.18
C ALA A 3 6.25 12.10 -2.04
N VAL A 4 7.17 11.12 -1.97
CA VAL A 4 7.07 9.85 -2.71
C VAL A 4 5.87 9.04 -2.23
N ARG A 5 5.67 8.96 -0.90
CA ARG A 5 4.54 8.24 -0.30
C ARG A 5 3.19 8.86 -0.67
N ALA A 6 3.07 10.19 -0.64
CA ALA A 6 1.85 10.87 -1.05
C ALA A 6 1.47 10.59 -2.52
N HIS A 7 2.48 10.52 -3.40
CA HIS A 7 2.26 10.18 -4.80
C HIS A 7 1.89 8.70 -4.99
N ILE A 8 2.52 7.80 -4.22
CA ILE A 8 2.14 6.39 -4.18
C ILE A 8 0.67 6.26 -3.77
N GLN A 9 0.28 6.86 -2.65
CA GLN A 9 -1.09 6.78 -2.13
C GLN A 9 -2.14 7.26 -3.15
N SER A 10 -1.83 8.34 -3.87
CA SER A 10 -2.73 8.88 -4.91
C SER A 10 -2.87 7.96 -6.13
N LEU A 11 -1.89 7.08 -6.39
CA LEU A 11 -1.87 6.17 -7.55
C LEU A 11 -2.30 4.73 -7.21
N LEU A 12 -2.58 4.43 -5.93
CA LEU A 12 -2.96 3.08 -5.50
C LEU A 12 -4.33 2.65 -6.03
N ILE A 13 -5.26 3.61 -6.19
CA ILE A 13 -6.63 3.34 -6.67
C ILE A 13 -6.63 2.83 -8.13
N GLU A 14 -5.54 3.06 -8.89
CA GLU A 14 -5.47 2.73 -10.32
C GLU A 14 -4.56 1.52 -10.65
N ASP A 15 -4.09 0.73 -9.67
CA ASP A 15 -3.04 -0.30 -9.89
C ASP A 15 -1.75 0.27 -10.55
N ALA A 16 -1.59 1.60 -10.48
CA ALA A 16 -0.60 2.38 -11.22
C ALA A 16 0.56 2.88 -10.35
N ALA A 17 0.61 2.50 -9.07
CA ALA A 17 1.70 2.82 -8.15
C ALA A 17 2.98 2.02 -8.49
N ARG A 18 3.50 2.21 -9.71
CA ARG A 18 4.73 1.63 -10.22
C ARG A 18 5.81 2.72 -10.22
N LEU A 19 7.05 2.30 -10.00
CA LEU A 19 8.19 3.19 -9.93
C LEU A 19 8.31 4.17 -11.13
N PRO A 20 8.05 3.78 -12.39
CA PRO A 20 8.07 4.70 -13.52
C PRO A 20 7.02 5.81 -13.43
N GLU A 21 5.81 5.49 -12.98
CA GLU A 21 4.72 6.46 -12.85
C GLU A 21 5.00 7.46 -11.73
N VAL A 22 5.49 6.99 -10.59
CA VAL A 22 5.88 7.87 -9.49
C VAL A 22 7.03 8.80 -9.91
N ALA A 23 8.02 8.29 -10.65
CA ALA A 23 9.09 9.12 -11.21
C ALA A 23 8.56 10.18 -12.19
N ARG A 24 7.61 9.80 -13.06
CA ARG A 24 6.94 10.69 -14.02
C ARG A 24 6.22 11.83 -13.32
N VAL A 25 5.38 11.53 -12.32
CA VAL A 25 4.65 12.56 -11.56
C VAL A 25 5.62 13.46 -10.79
N MET A 26 6.71 12.91 -10.26
CA MET A 26 7.78 13.68 -9.59
C MET A 26 8.71 14.44 -10.56
N ARG A 27 8.49 14.37 -11.88
CA ARG A 27 9.32 14.99 -12.92
C ARG A 27 10.81 14.64 -12.83
N VAL A 28 11.12 13.39 -12.48
CA VAL A 28 12.50 12.86 -12.42
C VAL A 28 12.63 11.57 -13.23
N SER A 29 13.84 11.21 -13.63
CA SER A 29 14.08 9.89 -14.22
C SER A 29 14.00 8.79 -13.17
N VAL A 30 13.59 7.58 -13.58
CA VAL A 30 13.56 6.37 -12.72
C VAL A 30 14.90 6.15 -12.03
N ARG A 31 16.01 6.26 -12.76
CA ARG A 31 17.38 6.14 -12.22
C ARG A 31 17.66 7.17 -11.13
N THR A 32 17.18 8.41 -11.29
CA THR A 32 17.34 9.45 -10.28
C THR A 32 16.53 9.15 -9.03
N LEU A 33 15.30 8.67 -9.19
CA LEU A 33 14.46 8.25 -8.07
C LEU A 33 15.09 7.06 -7.33
N GLN A 34 15.49 6.00 -8.03
CA GLN A 34 16.17 4.85 -7.43
C GLN A 34 17.44 5.24 -6.68
N ARG A 35 18.28 6.12 -7.24
CA ARG A 35 19.47 6.61 -6.56
C ARG A 35 19.13 7.41 -5.30
N LYS A 36 18.08 8.23 -5.32
CA LYS A 36 17.62 8.98 -4.14
C LYS A 36 17.09 8.03 -3.05
N LEU A 37 16.36 6.99 -3.45
CA LEU A 37 15.85 5.94 -2.57
C LEU A 37 17.00 5.15 -1.93
N ALA A 38 17.96 4.66 -2.73
CA ALA A 38 19.13 3.93 -2.25
C ALA A 38 20.02 4.77 -1.32
N LYS A 39 20.17 6.08 -1.57
CA LYS A 39 20.89 6.99 -0.66
C LYS A 39 20.21 7.13 0.71
N ALA A 40 18.91 6.85 0.79
CA ALA A 40 18.13 6.87 2.02
C ALA A 40 17.91 5.45 2.59
N ASP A 41 18.63 4.44 2.07
CA ASP A 41 18.56 3.03 2.46
C ASP A 41 17.13 2.45 2.46
N VAL A 42 16.34 2.84 1.47
CA VAL A 42 14.95 2.39 1.30
C VAL A 42 14.68 2.05 -0.15
N SER A 43 13.91 1.01 -0.40
CA SER A 43 13.45 0.66 -1.74
C SER A 43 12.08 1.27 -2.05
N PHE A 44 11.71 1.26 -3.32
CA PHE A 44 10.35 1.65 -3.73
C PHE A 44 9.30 0.70 -3.14
N SER A 45 9.60 -0.60 -3.12
CA SER A 45 8.72 -1.62 -2.56
C SER A 45 8.47 -1.39 -1.08
N ASP A 46 9.50 -0.99 -0.31
CA ASP A 46 9.35 -0.69 1.12
C ASP A 46 8.38 0.49 1.36
N LEU A 47 8.47 1.53 0.52
CA LEU A 47 7.58 2.69 0.60
C LEU A 47 6.16 2.35 0.13
N LEU A 48 6.04 1.52 -0.90
CA LEU A 48 4.77 1.05 -1.42
C LEU A 48 4.04 0.23 -0.36
N ASP A 49 4.74 -0.73 0.26
CA ASP A 49 4.20 -1.58 1.31
C ASP A 49 3.91 -0.79 2.58
N ALA A 50 4.78 0.15 2.99
CA ALA A 50 4.48 1.06 4.10
C ALA A 50 3.19 1.86 3.86
N SER A 51 3.01 2.37 2.65
CA SER A 51 1.80 3.14 2.29
C SER A 51 0.56 2.26 2.25
N ARG A 52 0.66 1.05 1.69
CA ARG A 52 -0.43 0.06 1.67
C ARG A 52 -0.81 -0.41 3.06
N ARG A 53 0.16 -0.63 3.96
CA ARG A 53 -0.08 -1.03 5.36
C ARG A 53 -0.92 -0.01 6.12
N GLU A 54 -0.56 1.26 6.03
CA GLU A 54 -1.32 2.34 6.68
C GLU A 54 -2.77 2.40 6.17
N LEU A 55 -2.96 2.39 4.85
CA LEU A 55 -4.30 2.43 4.26
C LEU A 55 -5.10 1.16 4.52
N ALA A 56 -4.45 -0.02 4.57
CA ALA A 56 -5.14 -1.28 4.85
C ALA A 56 -5.81 -1.27 6.22
N GLN A 57 -5.15 -0.72 7.25
CA GLN A 57 -5.76 -0.59 8.58
C GLN A 57 -6.98 0.34 8.55
N GLN A 58 -6.86 1.49 7.86
CA GLN A 58 -7.94 2.45 7.72
C GLN A 58 -9.16 1.86 6.98
N TYR A 59 -8.93 1.16 5.87
CA TYR A 59 -10.00 0.54 5.08
C TYR A 59 -10.59 -0.70 5.74
N LEU A 60 -9.81 -1.46 6.53
CA LEU A 60 -10.34 -2.61 7.26
C LEU A 60 -11.20 -2.23 8.46
N ALA A 61 -10.97 -1.05 9.05
CA ALA A 61 -11.81 -0.49 10.10
C ALA A 61 -13.20 -0.09 9.57
N ASP A 62 -13.31 0.27 8.29
CA ASP A 62 -14.59 0.51 7.65
C ASP A 62 -15.27 -0.83 7.29
N CYS A 63 -16.37 -1.11 7.98
CA CYS A 63 -17.13 -2.35 7.80
C CYS A 63 -18.01 -2.33 6.53
N SER A 64 -18.21 -1.18 5.90
CA SER A 64 -18.92 -1.08 4.62
C SER A 64 -18.09 -1.62 3.46
N LEU A 65 -16.76 -1.66 3.59
CA LEU A 65 -15.84 -2.18 2.57
C LEU A 65 -15.65 -3.70 2.69
N SER A 66 -15.98 -4.42 1.62
CA SER A 66 -15.59 -5.83 1.46
C SER A 66 -14.07 -5.97 1.35
N LEU A 67 -13.54 -7.14 1.69
CA LEU A 67 -12.09 -7.39 1.57
C LEU A 67 -11.59 -7.31 0.12
N SER A 68 -12.45 -7.59 -0.85
CA SER A 68 -12.15 -7.44 -2.27
C SER A 68 -12.03 -5.97 -2.67
N GLU A 69 -12.92 -5.11 -2.18
CA GLU A 69 -12.83 -3.65 -2.39
C GLU A 69 -11.59 -3.08 -1.72
N VAL A 70 -11.26 -3.52 -0.50
CA VAL A 70 -10.02 -3.13 0.17
C VAL A 70 -8.79 -3.54 -0.66
N ALA A 71 -8.77 -4.76 -1.19
CA ALA A 71 -7.68 -5.22 -2.07
C ALA A 71 -7.54 -4.33 -3.31
N PHE A 72 -8.66 -4.00 -3.96
CA PHE A 72 -8.70 -3.12 -5.12
C PHE A 72 -8.19 -1.71 -4.81
N LEU A 73 -8.66 -1.09 -3.73
CA LEU A 73 -8.25 0.26 -3.29
C LEU A 73 -6.76 0.35 -2.93
N LEU A 74 -6.15 -0.77 -2.56
CA LEU A 74 -4.71 -0.89 -2.28
C LEU A 74 -3.88 -1.26 -3.52
N GLY A 75 -4.51 -1.33 -4.69
CA GLY A 75 -3.85 -1.69 -5.95
C GLY A 75 -3.37 -3.15 -5.95
N PHE A 76 -4.15 -4.07 -5.40
CA PHE A 76 -3.97 -5.51 -5.60
C PHE A 76 -4.96 -6.00 -6.65
N GLY A 77 -4.46 -6.64 -7.71
CA GLY A 77 -5.33 -7.21 -8.75
C GLY A 77 -6.23 -8.35 -8.26
N GLN A 78 -5.92 -8.97 -7.10
CA GLN A 78 -6.72 -10.03 -6.50
C GLN A 78 -6.69 -9.96 -4.97
N GLN A 79 -7.80 -10.31 -4.32
CA GLN A 79 -7.91 -10.38 -2.86
C GLN A 79 -6.90 -11.37 -2.24
N SER A 80 -6.59 -12.47 -2.92
CA SER A 80 -5.58 -13.45 -2.48
C SER A 80 -4.21 -12.81 -2.27
N ASN A 81 -3.77 -11.98 -3.22
CA ASN A 81 -2.50 -11.25 -3.13
C ASN A 81 -2.49 -10.27 -1.95
N PHE A 82 -3.61 -9.57 -1.73
CA PHE A 82 -3.78 -8.72 -0.55
C PHE A 82 -3.69 -9.53 0.75
N ASN A 83 -4.37 -10.68 0.84
CA ASN A 83 -4.33 -11.53 2.04
C ASN A 83 -2.90 -12.00 2.36
N HIS A 84 -2.13 -12.40 1.35
CA HIS A 84 -0.73 -12.80 1.52
C HIS A 84 0.14 -11.64 2.01
N ALA A 85 0.03 -10.47 1.37
CA ALA A 85 0.78 -9.28 1.78
C ALA A 85 0.40 -8.84 3.20
N PHE A 86 -0.90 -8.79 3.51
CA PHE A 86 -1.39 -8.41 4.82
C PHE A 86 -0.89 -9.35 5.93
N ARG A 87 -0.86 -10.66 5.67
CA ARG A 87 -0.30 -11.63 6.62
C ARG A 87 1.21 -11.46 6.82
N ALA A 88 1.95 -11.17 5.75
CA ALA A 88 3.38 -10.87 5.86
C ALA A 88 3.64 -9.60 6.67
N TRP A 89 2.76 -8.61 6.57
CA TRP A 89 2.89 -7.33 7.27
C TRP A 89 2.43 -7.35 8.73
N PHE A 90 1.33 -8.02 9.03
CA PHE A 90 0.63 -7.93 10.33
C PHE A 90 0.57 -9.26 11.08
N GLY A 91 1.10 -10.34 10.52
CA GLY A 91 1.13 -11.67 11.14
C GLY A 91 -0.23 -12.39 11.19
N THR A 92 -1.30 -11.77 10.73
CA THR A 92 -2.67 -12.30 10.76
C THR A 92 -3.42 -12.05 9.45
N THR A 93 -4.60 -12.63 9.27
CA THR A 93 -5.43 -12.38 8.08
C THR A 93 -6.27 -11.11 8.24
N PRO A 94 -6.62 -10.42 7.14
CA PRO A 94 -7.51 -9.25 7.19
C PRO A 94 -8.84 -9.53 7.91
N THR A 95 -9.42 -10.71 7.68
CA THR A 95 -10.67 -11.14 8.34
C THR A 95 -10.52 -11.24 9.85
N ALA A 96 -9.45 -11.89 10.33
CA ALA A 96 -9.19 -12.05 11.76
C ALA A 96 -8.88 -10.70 12.41
N TRP A 97 -8.11 -9.85 11.72
CA TRP A 97 -7.82 -8.49 12.17
C TRP A 97 -9.11 -7.68 12.34
N ARG A 98 -9.99 -7.70 11.34
CA ARG A 98 -11.28 -6.99 11.36
C ARG A 98 -12.19 -7.49 12.49
N ALA A 99 -12.32 -8.80 12.66
CA ALA A 99 -13.10 -9.38 13.74
C ALA A 99 -12.59 -8.96 15.14
N ALA A 100 -11.28 -8.91 15.33
CA ALA A 100 -10.68 -8.47 16.59
C ALA A 100 -10.94 -6.99 16.90
N HIS A 101 -10.96 -6.12 15.88
CA HIS A 101 -11.20 -4.68 16.04
C HIS A 101 -12.69 -4.34 16.10
N GLN A 102 -13.59 -5.20 15.61
CA GLN A 102 -15.04 -5.06 15.78
C GLN A 102 -15.52 -5.45 17.18
N ALA A 103 -14.76 -6.27 17.90
CA ALA A 103 -15.09 -6.71 19.26
C ALA A 103 -14.67 -5.72 20.36
N GLN A 104 -14.10 -4.56 19.99
CA GLN A 104 -13.75 -3.49 20.92
C GLN A 104 -14.89 -2.46 20.96
N PRO A 105 -15.62 -2.35 22.09
CA PRO A 105 -16.73 -1.40 22.26
C PRO A 105 -16.26 0.05 22.40
#